data_AF-A0A1J4V5Q8-F1
#
_entry.id   AF-A0A1J4V5Q8-F1
#
_cell.length_a   1.000
_cell.length_b   1.000
_cell.length_c   1.000
_cell.angle_alpha   90.00
_cell.angle_beta   90.00
_cell.angle_gamma   90.00
#
_symmetry.space_group_name_H-M   'P 1'
#
loop_
_entity.id
_entity.type
_entity.pdbx_description
1 polymer ?
#
loop_
_entity_poly.entity_id
_entity_poly.type
_entity_poly.pdbx_seq_one_letter_code
_entity_poly.pdbx_strand_id
1 'polypeptide(L)'
;MTDDFWKDAKVIDVYTDEQAVDDGVLIPVEFGEISRATRAVLDDFESDGRINADKFFKFMKTAKEQLEAQRKEKDDWFYSAIIEGRKYFICENGNGFTLMKPEDY
;
A
#
# COMPACT_ATOMS: atom_id res chain seq x y z
N MET A 1 0.58 25.65 -36.76
CA MET A 1 -0.16 24.50 -36.20
C MET A 1 0.36 24.33 -34.79
N THR A 2 -0.38 24.83 -33.81
CA THR A 2 -0.09 24.58 -32.40
C THR A 2 -0.75 23.26 -32.07
N ASP A 3 0.08 22.24 -31.82
CA ASP A 3 -0.37 20.93 -31.35
C ASP A 3 -1.14 21.08 -30.04
N ASP A 4 -2.46 21.06 -30.15
CA ASP A 4 -3.39 20.98 -29.02
C ASP A 4 -3.40 19.54 -28.47
N PHE A 5 -2.23 19.03 -28.08
CA PHE A 5 -2.04 17.73 -27.46
C PHE A 5 -2.98 17.50 -26.26
N TRP A 6 -3.36 18.58 -25.58
CA TRP A 6 -4.19 18.56 -24.39
C TRP A 6 -5.70 18.53 -24.64
N LYS A 7 -6.19 18.73 -25.87
CA LYS A 7 -7.65 18.74 -26.14
C LYS A 7 -8.31 17.37 -25.99
N ASP A 8 -7.55 16.30 -26.19
CA ASP A 8 -8.02 14.92 -26.08
C ASP A 8 -7.48 14.19 -24.84
N ALA A 9 -6.70 14.88 -24.00
CA ALA A 9 -6.23 14.32 -22.75
C ALA A 9 -7.44 14.15 -21.81
N LYS A 10 -7.93 12.92 -21.64
CA LYS A 10 -8.83 12.56 -20.55
C LYS A 10 -8.13 12.89 -19.25
N VAL A 11 -8.46 14.04 -18.66
CA VAL A 11 -8.08 14.35 -17.29
C VAL A 11 -8.72 13.25 -16.43
N ILE A 12 -7.89 12.37 -15.87
CA ILE A 12 -8.32 11.41 -14.87
C ILE A 12 -8.58 12.23 -13.61
N ASP A 13 -9.84 12.65 -13.43
CA ASP A 13 -10.27 13.45 -12.27
C ASP A 13 -10.21 12.64 -10.97
N VAL A 14 -10.25 11.30 -11.06
CA VAL A 14 -10.14 10.36 -9.95
C VAL A 14 -9.34 9.13 -10.39
N TYR A 15 -8.17 8.92 -9.80
CA TYR A 15 -7.40 7.68 -9.95
C TYR A 15 -7.95 6.65 -8.95
N THR A 16 -8.56 5.58 -9.45
CA THR A 16 -9.27 4.59 -8.62
C THR A 16 -8.35 3.47 -8.14
N ASP A 17 -8.73 2.80 -7.06
CA ASP A 17 -8.03 1.59 -6.59
C ASP A 17 -7.96 0.49 -7.66
N GLU A 18 -8.99 0.37 -8.49
CA GLU A 18 -9.02 -0.58 -9.61
C GLU A 18 -7.93 -0.25 -10.64
N GLN A 19 -7.79 1.03 -11.00
CA GLN A 19 -6.73 1.49 -11.89
C GLN A 19 -5.35 1.29 -11.26
N ALA A 20 -5.20 1.57 -9.96
CA ALA A 20 -3.94 1.36 -9.26
C ALA A 20 -3.55 -0.13 -9.16
N VAL A 21 -4.52 -1.04 -9.07
CA VAL A 21 -4.28 -2.49 -9.14
C VAL A 21 -3.91 -2.92 -10.56
N ASP A 22 -4.63 -2.43 -11.57
CA ASP A 22 -4.35 -2.73 -12.98
C ASP A 22 -2.97 -2.24 -13.43
N ASP A 23 -2.56 -1.06 -12.95
CA ASP A 23 -1.23 -0.48 -13.19
C ASP A 23 -0.13 -1.14 -12.35
N GLY A 24 -0.48 -2.04 -11.44
CA GLY A 24 0.45 -2.75 -10.56
C GLY A 24 1.06 -1.88 -9.45
N VAL A 25 0.47 -0.71 -9.17
CA VAL A 25 0.86 0.20 -8.08
C VAL A 25 0.37 -0.35 -6.74
N LEU A 26 -0.86 -0.85 -6.70
CA LEU A 26 -1.44 -1.55 -5.56
C LEU A 26 -1.47 -3.06 -5.84
N ILE A 27 -0.98 -3.83 -4.88
CA ILE A 27 -0.98 -5.28 -4.95
C ILE A 27 -1.97 -5.81 -3.92
N PRO A 28 -3.03 -6.52 -4.34
CA PRO A 28 -3.92 -7.21 -3.42
C PRO A 28 -3.14 -8.23 -2.60
N VAL A 29 -3.40 -8.27 -1.29
CA VAL A 29 -2.81 -9.23 -0.35
C VAL A 29 -3.90 -9.81 0.53
N GLU A 30 -3.82 -11.10 0.83
CA GLU A 30 -4.79 -11.78 1.70
C GLU A 30 -4.16 -12.05 3.07
N PHE A 31 -4.10 -11.03 3.94
CA PHE A 31 -3.52 -11.19 5.27
C PHE A 31 -4.29 -10.44 6.37
N GLY A 32 -5.25 -11.12 6.99
CA GLY A 32 -6.07 -10.53 8.05
C GLY A 32 -6.88 -9.33 7.55
N GLU A 33 -6.77 -8.17 8.20
CA GLU A 33 -7.43 -6.92 7.79
C GLU A 33 -6.61 -6.11 6.76
N ILE A 34 -5.32 -6.45 6.57
CA ILE A 34 -4.50 -5.81 5.54
C ILE A 34 -4.81 -6.50 4.21
N SER A 35 -5.43 -5.75 3.30
CA SER A 35 -5.98 -6.26 2.04
C SER A 35 -5.18 -5.80 0.82
N ARG A 36 -4.36 -4.76 0.96
CA ARG A 36 -3.52 -4.20 -0.12
C ARG A 36 -2.15 -3.79 0.41
N ALA A 37 -1.16 -3.81 -0.46
CA ALA A 37 0.14 -3.20 -0.23
C ALA A 37 0.59 -2.45 -1.49
N THR A 38 1.32 -1.33 -1.35
CA THR A 38 1.94 -0.71 -2.52
C THR A 38 3.03 -1.61 -3.08
N ARG A 39 3.28 -1.52 -4.39
CA ARG A 39 4.37 -2.23 -5.05
C ARG A 39 5.72 -1.93 -4.42
N ALA A 40 5.94 -0.67 -4.02
CA ALA A 40 7.15 -0.25 -3.35
C ALA A 40 7.39 -0.96 -2.01
N VAL A 41 6.34 -1.36 -1.29
CA VAL A 41 6.46 -2.23 -0.11
C VAL A 41 6.92 -3.62 -0.53
N LEU A 42 6.32 -4.22 -1.56
CA LEU A 42 6.73 -5.55 -2.04
C LEU A 42 8.17 -5.58 -2.54
N ASP A 43 8.65 -4.52 -3.18
CA ASP A 43 10.00 -4.42 -3.72
C ASP A 43 11.08 -4.57 -2.62
N ASP A 44 10.79 -4.21 -1.36
CA ASP A 44 11.71 -4.43 -0.22
C ASP A 44 11.95 -5.93 0.08
N PHE A 45 11.08 -6.80 -0.43
CA PHE A 45 11.12 -8.24 -0.22
C PHE A 45 11.48 -9.00 -1.50
N GLU A 46 11.70 -8.31 -2.61
CA GLU A 46 12.11 -8.92 -3.86
C GLU A 46 13.62 -9.14 -3.92
N SER A 47 14.03 -10.33 -4.35
CA SER A 47 15.40 -10.64 -4.72
C SER A 47 15.40 -11.53 -5.95
N ASP A 48 16.19 -11.19 -6.97
CA ASP A 48 16.30 -11.94 -8.23
C ASP A 48 14.95 -12.23 -8.91
N GLY A 49 14.03 -11.25 -8.92
CA GLY A 49 12.71 -11.38 -9.52
C GLY A 49 11.72 -12.23 -8.73
N ARG A 50 12.03 -12.55 -7.47
CA ARG A 50 11.17 -13.36 -6.59
C ARG A 50 10.97 -12.69 -5.24
N ILE A 51 9.72 -12.63 -4.80
CA ILE A 51 9.38 -12.18 -3.46
C ILE A 51 9.78 -13.25 -2.43
N ASN A 52 10.50 -12.84 -1.39
CA ASN A 52 10.73 -13.66 -0.21
C ASN A 52 9.44 -13.71 0.64
N ALA A 53 8.57 -14.68 0.30
CA ALA A 53 7.24 -14.82 0.91
C ALA A 53 7.30 -14.99 2.44
N ASP A 54 8.27 -15.74 2.97
CA ASP A 54 8.41 -15.94 4.43
C ASP A 54 8.75 -14.63 5.15
N LYS A 55 9.65 -13.83 4.57
CA LYS A 55 10.00 -12.51 5.13
C LYS A 55 8.81 -11.57 5.04
N PHE A 56 8.13 -11.54 3.89
CA PHE A 56 6.95 -10.71 3.69
C PHE A 56 5.81 -11.09 4.63
N PHE A 57 5.56 -12.39 4.84
CA PHE A 57 4.53 -12.86 5.77
C PHE A 57 4.83 -12.48 7.23
N LYS A 58 6.09 -12.62 7.67
CA LYS A 58 6.51 -12.17 9.01
C LYS A 58 6.31 -10.66 9.18
N PHE A 59 6.68 -9.90 8.15
CA PHE A 59 6.47 -8.45 8.11
C PHE A 59 4.99 -8.08 8.20
N MET A 60 4.13 -8.70 7.39
CA MET A 60 2.67 -8.48 7.39
C MET A 60 2.05 -8.82 8.75
N LYS A 61 2.53 -9.88 9.41
CA LYS A 61 2.13 -10.22 10.77
C LYS A 61 2.44 -9.11 11.76
N THR A 62 3.66 -8.58 11.75
CA THR A 62 4.05 -7.46 12.63
C THR A 62 3.29 -6.18 12.30
N ALA A 63 3.05 -5.89 11.02
CA ALA A 63 2.24 -4.74 10.61
C ALA A 63 0.82 -4.81 11.18
N LYS A 64 0.18 -5.99 11.09
CA LYS A 64 -1.15 -6.23 11.65
C LYS A 64 -1.18 -6.07 13.17
N GLU A 65 -0.22 -6.63 13.88
CA GLU A 65 -0.13 -6.52 15.34
C GLU A 65 -0.01 -5.05 15.79
N GLN A 66 0.75 -4.23 15.06
CA GLN A 66 0.88 -2.80 15.36
C GLN A 66 -0.36 -1.99 15.00
N LEU A 67 -1.05 -2.34 13.91
CA LEU A 67 -2.35 -1.77 13.57
C LEU A 67 -3.35 -2.02 14.70
N GLU A 68 -3.51 -3.26 15.14
CA GLU A 68 -4.45 -3.63 16.20
C GLU A 68 -4.15 -2.92 17.53
N ALA A 69 -2.87 -2.73 17.86
CA ALA A 69 -2.45 -2.00 19.05
C ALA A 69 -2.84 -0.52 18.96
N GLN A 70 -2.50 0.15 17.85
CA GLN A 70 -2.79 1.58 17.68
C GLN A 70 -4.27 1.87 17.53
N ARG A 71 -5.02 0.99 16.85
CA ARG A 71 -6.48 1.09 16.71
C ARG A 71 -7.21 1.02 18.05
N LYS A 72 -6.67 0.29 19.03
CA LYS A 72 -7.20 0.28 20.41
C LYS A 72 -6.92 1.59 21.16
N GLU A 73 -5.84 2.27 20.81
CA GLU A 73 -5.44 3.53 21.45
C GLU A 73 -6.08 4.76 20.78
N LYS A 74 -6.36 4.67 19.48
CA LYS A 74 -6.83 5.76 18.62
C LYS A 74 -7.81 5.26 17.57
N ASP A 75 -8.94 5.94 17.46
CA ASP A 75 -9.88 5.77 16.36
C ASP A 75 -9.49 6.74 15.24
N ASP A 76 -8.61 6.31 14.35
CA ASP A 76 -8.04 7.12 13.27
C ASP A 76 -8.02 6.29 11.98
N TRP A 77 -8.04 6.93 10.81
CA TRP A 77 -8.02 6.25 9.52
C TRP A 77 -6.59 5.92 9.05
N PHE A 78 -5.59 6.39 9.79
CA PHE A 78 -4.17 6.35 9.45
C PHE A 78 -3.31 5.92 10.65
N TYR A 79 -2.45 4.94 10.42
CA TYR A 79 -1.59 4.36 11.45
C TYR A 79 -0.15 4.22 10.96
N SER A 80 0.82 4.43 11.86
CA SER A 80 2.24 4.31 11.52
C SER A 80 2.85 3.07 12.16
N ALA A 81 3.42 2.17 11.38
CA ALA A 81 4.12 0.99 11.88
C ALA A 81 5.64 1.17 11.77
N ILE A 82 6.40 0.79 12.80
CA ILE A 82 7.87 0.72 12.74
C ILE A 82 8.27 -0.76 12.78
N ILE A 83 8.77 -1.27 11.66
CA ILE A 83 9.10 -2.69 11.48
C ILE A 83 10.54 -2.79 10.99
N GLU A 84 11.37 -3.57 11.67
CA GLU A 84 12.82 -3.66 11.41
C GLU A 84 13.53 -2.29 11.36
N GLY A 85 13.05 -1.32 12.16
CA GLY A 85 13.60 0.04 12.22
C GLY A 85 13.20 0.96 11.06
N ARG A 86 12.36 0.48 10.13
CA ARG A 86 11.79 1.26 9.03
C ARG A 86 10.35 1.64 9.34
N LYS A 87 9.95 2.84 8.91
CA LYS A 87 8.59 3.34 9.09
C LYS A 87 7.73 2.96 7.88
N TYR A 88 6.50 2.55 8.14
CA TYR A 88 5.47 2.25 7.16
C TYR A 88 4.15 2.89 7.60
N PHE A 89 3.23 3.08 6.66
CA PHE A 89 1.89 3.57 6.92
C PHE A 89 0.85 2.51 6.58
N ILE A 90 -0.20 2.46 7.40
CA ILE A 90 -1.33 1.56 7.26
C ILE A 90 -2.58 2.44 7.27
N CYS A 91 -3.29 2.48 6.14
CA CYS A 91 -4.43 3.37 5.95
C CYS A 91 -5.69 2.57 5.62
N GLU A 92 -6.84 2.99 6.15
CA GLU A 92 -8.12 2.37 5.81
C GLU A 92 -8.51 2.66 4.35
N ASN A 93 -8.96 1.65 3.61
CA ASN A 93 -9.31 1.74 2.19
C ASN A 93 -10.76 1.29 1.89
N GLY A 94 -11.63 1.36 2.90
CA GLY A 94 -13.04 0.96 2.86
C GLY A 94 -13.30 -0.55 2.89
N ASN A 95 -12.42 -1.37 2.30
CA ASN A 95 -12.53 -2.83 2.26
C ASN A 95 -11.45 -3.53 3.11
N GLY A 96 -10.72 -2.79 3.93
CA GLY A 96 -9.60 -3.24 4.74
C GLY A 96 -8.56 -2.14 4.87
N PHE A 97 -7.29 -2.53 4.91
CA PHE A 97 -6.17 -1.59 5.02
C PHE A 97 -5.17 -1.75 3.88
N THR A 98 -4.61 -0.62 3.46
CA THR A 98 -3.46 -0.54 2.55
C THR A 98 -2.19 -0.29 3.35
N LEU A 99 -1.16 -1.10 3.11
CA LEU A 99 0.19 -0.90 3.63
C LEU A 99 1.04 -0.17 2.59
N MET A 100 1.70 0.92 2.99
CA MET A 100 2.47 1.77 2.08
C MET A 100 3.73 2.32 2.74
N LYS A 101 4.70 2.73 1.93
CA LYS A 101 5.87 3.46 2.44
C LYS A 101 5.53 4.92 2.71
N PRO A 102 6.27 5.62 3.59
CA PRO A 102 6.05 7.03 3.84
C PRO A 102 6.22 7.92 2.62
N GLU A 103 7.01 7.49 1.64
CA GLU A 103 7.23 8.24 0.40
C GLU A 103 6.10 8.05 -0.64
N ASP A 104 5.24 7.04 -0.44
CA ASP A 104 4.07 6.76 -1.30
C ASP A 104 2.81 7.51 -0.84
N TYR A 105 2.88 8.22 0.29
CA TYR A 105 1.79 8.97 0.92
C TYR A 105 2.04 10.48 0.83
#